data_AF-A0A6J7C5F5-F1
#
_entry.id   AF-A0A6J7C5F5-F1
#
_cell.length_a   1.000
_cell.length_b   1.000
_cell.length_c   1.000
_cell.angle_alpha   90.00
_cell.angle_beta   90.00
_cell.angle_gamma   90.00
#
_symmetry.space_group_name_H-M   'P 1'
#
loop_
_entity.id
_entity.type
_entity.pdbx_description
1 polymer ?
#
loop_
_entity_poly.entity_id
_entity_poly.type
_entity_poly.pdbx_seq_one_letter_code
_entity_poly.pdbx_strand_id
1 'polypeptide(L)'
;MADLGEHSHDGYHVYNTINHHDDGLSLDSMVDWIESAGFPMTRVATHTDWVEQFELRLKALPERQRVQSSVLVLDPWRRPFKSSWRNVGSARYIAAVAAAPCGPEIPQLSEAYLHKCIRDLRTHDLLTTG
;
A
#
# COMPACT_ATOMS: atom_id res chain seq x y z
N MET A 1 17.79 -0.22 3.77
CA MET A 1 17.49 0.89 2.83
C MET A 1 18.31 2.16 3.10
N ALA A 2 19.16 2.21 4.13
CA ALA A 2 19.96 3.40 4.47
C ALA A 2 21.30 3.52 3.69
N ASP A 3 21.83 2.43 3.14
CA ASP A 3 23.20 2.41 2.54
C ASP A 3 23.38 3.28 1.28
N LEU A 4 22.33 3.49 0.47
CA LEU A 4 22.46 4.21 -0.81
C LEU A 4 22.77 5.71 -0.65
N GLY A 5 22.45 6.30 0.50
CA GLY A 5 22.81 7.68 0.83
C GLY A 5 24.13 7.82 1.59
N GLU A 6 24.70 6.70 2.03
CA GLU A 6 25.86 6.67 2.94
C GLU A 6 27.19 6.53 2.19
N HIS A 7 27.15 6.03 0.95
CA HIS A 7 28.33 5.97 0.08
C HIS A 7 28.60 7.35 -0.53
N SER A 8 29.83 7.86 -0.36
CA SER A 8 30.28 9.11 -0.99
C SER A 8 30.29 8.95 -2.51
N HIS A 9 29.19 9.31 -3.15
CA HIS A 9 29.09 9.38 -4.59
C HIS A 9 29.51 10.77 -5.07
N ASP A 10 30.41 10.84 -6.05
CA ASP A 10 30.76 12.11 -6.71
C ASP A 10 29.53 12.64 -7.48
N GLY A 11 29.06 13.83 -7.12
CA GLY A 11 27.98 14.52 -7.82
C GLY A 11 26.58 14.22 -7.30
N TYR A 12 25.56 14.47 -8.14
CA TYR A 12 24.14 14.33 -7.78
C TYR A 12 23.50 13.11 -8.44
N HIS A 13 22.87 12.27 -7.63
CA HIS A 13 22.19 11.06 -8.09
C HIS A 13 20.70 11.11 -7.72
N VAL A 14 19.85 10.72 -8.68
CA VAL A 14 18.40 10.64 -8.49
C VAL A 14 17.95 9.21 -8.74
N TYR A 15 17.20 8.65 -7.78
CA TYR A 15 16.70 7.29 -7.79
C TYR A 15 15.18 7.30 -7.62
N ASN A 16 14.48 6.58 -8.50
CA ASN A 16 13.03 6.38 -8.39
C ASN A 16 12.76 5.12 -7.57
N THR A 17 12.44 5.29 -6.29
CA THR A 17 12.15 4.21 -5.32
C THR A 17 10.68 3.79 -5.41
N ILE A 18 10.30 3.17 -6.53
CA ILE A 18 8.94 2.67 -6.75
C ILE A 18 8.92 1.13 -6.69
N ASN A 19 7.74 0.55 -6.42
CA ASN A 19 7.54 -0.87 -6.70
C ASN A 19 7.67 -1.07 -8.22
N HIS A 20 8.61 -1.92 -8.62
CA HIS A 20 9.00 -2.13 -10.03
C HIS A 20 8.61 -3.54 -10.53
N HIS A 21 8.09 -4.38 -9.63
CA HIS A 21 7.70 -5.74 -9.95
C HIS A 21 6.46 -5.73 -10.84
N ASP A 22 6.50 -6.53 -11.91
CA ASP A 22 5.34 -6.85 -12.76
C ASP A 22 4.75 -8.19 -12.29
N ASP A 23 4.33 -8.21 -11.03
CA ASP A 23 3.83 -9.40 -10.31
C ASP A 23 2.30 -9.54 -10.38
N GLY A 24 1.63 -8.63 -11.08
CA GLY A 24 0.18 -8.60 -11.22
C GLY A 24 -0.56 -8.21 -9.93
N LEU A 25 0.16 -7.76 -8.88
CA LEU A 25 -0.47 -7.35 -7.63
C LEU A 25 -1.30 -6.08 -7.81
N SER A 26 -2.54 -6.14 -7.34
CA SER A 26 -3.49 -5.04 -7.38
C SER A 26 -4.08 -4.78 -5.99
N LEU A 27 -4.92 -3.75 -5.88
CA LEU A 27 -5.70 -3.54 -4.66
C LEU A 27 -6.68 -4.71 -4.42
N ASP A 28 -7.15 -5.39 -5.46
CA ASP A 28 -8.00 -6.58 -5.31
C ASP A 28 -7.22 -7.74 -4.68
N SER A 29 -5.94 -7.92 -5.04
CA SER A 29 -5.05 -8.89 -4.37
C SER A 29 -4.89 -8.58 -2.88
N MET A 30 -4.83 -7.29 -2.53
CA MET A 30 -4.77 -6.88 -1.11
C MET A 30 -6.08 -7.18 -0.38
N VAL A 31 -7.24 -7.04 -1.04
CA VAL A 31 -8.54 -7.42 -0.46
C VAL A 31 -8.57 -8.91 -0.17
N ASP A 32 -8.11 -9.77 -1.09
CA ASP A 32 -8.03 -11.22 -0.89
C ASP A 32 -7.16 -11.58 0.33
N TRP A 33 -6.03 -10.89 0.50
CA TRP A 33 -5.13 -11.08 1.65
C TRP A 33 -5.71 -10.57 2.97
N ILE A 34 -6.63 -9.59 2.95
CA ILE A 34 -7.36 -9.19 4.15
C ILE A 34 -8.41 -10.24 4.52
N GLU A 35 -9.09 -10.83 3.52
CA GLU A 35 -10.03 -11.93 3.72
C GLU A 35 -9.34 -13.16 4.31
N SER A 36 -8.16 -13.52 3.80
CA SER A 36 -7.36 -14.63 4.33
C SER A 36 -6.90 -14.41 5.78
N ALA A 37 -6.75 -13.16 6.22
CA ALA A 37 -6.46 -12.79 7.60
C ALA A 37 -7.69 -12.90 8.54
N GLY A 38 -8.85 -13.34 8.02
CA GLY A 38 -10.08 -13.55 8.77
C GLY A 38 -10.98 -12.32 8.88
N PHE A 39 -10.77 -11.31 8.04
CA PHE A 39 -11.63 -10.12 7.99
C PHE A 39 -12.58 -10.23 6.80
N PRO A 40 -13.89 -10.46 7.03
CA PRO A 40 -14.82 -10.63 5.92
C PRO A 40 -14.92 -9.34 5.11
N MET A 41 -14.72 -9.44 3.80
CA MET A 41 -14.90 -8.34 2.86
C MET A 41 -16.13 -8.59 2.00
N THR A 42 -16.93 -7.54 1.82
CA THR A 42 -18.11 -7.59 0.94
C THR A 42 -17.80 -6.79 -0.31
N ARG A 43 -17.80 -7.48 -1.46
CA ARG A 43 -17.67 -6.84 -2.77
C ARG A 43 -19.01 -6.22 -3.17
N VAL A 44 -18.96 -5.00 -3.70
CA VAL A 44 -20.15 -4.23 -4.11
C VAL A 44 -20.20 -4.17 -5.63
N ALA A 45 -21.41 -4.20 -6.21
CA ALA A 45 -21.62 -4.36 -7.65
C ALA A 45 -21.06 -3.20 -8.49
N THR A 46 -21.16 -1.96 -8.00
CA THR A 46 -20.63 -0.79 -8.70
C THR A 46 -19.67 0.00 -7.82
N HIS A 47 -18.71 0.67 -8.45
CA HIS A 47 -17.78 1.54 -7.75
C HIS A 47 -18.49 2.72 -7.08
N THR A 48 -19.55 3.26 -7.69
CA THR A 48 -20.35 4.33 -7.09
C THR A 48 -20.99 3.88 -5.79
N ASP A 49 -21.65 2.72 -5.81
CA ASP A 49 -22.27 2.15 -4.60
C ASP A 49 -21.21 1.84 -3.52
N TRP A 50 -20.03 1.36 -3.94
CA TRP A 50 -18.93 1.12 -3.02
C TRP A 50 -18.47 2.41 -2.33
N VAL A 51 -18.23 3.50 -3.08
CA VAL A 51 -17.79 4.78 -2.50
C VAL A 51 -18.82 5.34 -1.53
N GLU A 52 -20.10 5.30 -1.89
CA GLU A 52 -21.18 5.82 -1.04
C GLU A 52 -21.27 5.05 0.29
N GLN A 53 -21.25 3.71 0.22
CA GLN A 53 -21.27 2.86 1.42
C GLN A 53 -19.99 3.01 2.25
N PHE A 54 -18.84 3.11 1.59
CA PHE A 54 -17.55 3.27 2.25
C PHE A 54 -17.49 4.61 3.00
N GLU A 55 -17.87 5.72 2.36
CA GLU A 55 -17.95 7.04 2.97
C GLU A 55 -18.86 7.05 4.21
N LEU A 56 -20.05 6.46 4.09
CA LEU A 56 -21.02 6.35 5.18
C LEU A 56 -20.41 5.59 6.38
N ARG A 57 -19.80 4.43 6.13
CA ARG A 57 -19.19 3.60 7.18
C ARG A 57 -18.01 4.29 7.84
N LEU A 58 -17.15 4.96 7.06
CA LEU A 58 -16.03 5.74 7.60
C LEU A 58 -16.51 6.88 8.53
N LYS A 59 -17.56 7.61 8.14
CA LYS A 59 -18.14 8.69 8.97
C LYS A 59 -18.76 8.16 10.27
N ALA A 60 -19.29 6.95 10.25
CA ALA A 60 -19.89 6.27 11.40
C ALA A 60 -18.87 5.64 12.37
N LEU A 61 -17.58 5.60 12.01
CA LEU A 61 -16.54 5.07 12.90
C LEU A 61 -16.43 5.89 14.21
N PRO A 62 -16.04 5.25 15.33
CA PRO A 62 -15.62 5.93 16.55
C PRO A 62 -14.55 6.98 16.24
N GLU A 63 -14.54 8.09 17.00
CA GLU A 63 -13.71 9.26 16.71
C GLU A 63 -12.24 8.93 16.44
N ARG A 64 -11.60 8.13 17.32
CA ARG A 64 -10.20 7.70 17.19
C ARG A 64 -9.93 6.98 15.85
N GLN A 65 -10.81 6.05 15.46
CA GLN A 65 -10.66 5.32 14.20
C GLN A 65 -10.98 6.22 13.00
N ARG A 66 -12.02 7.06 13.10
CA ARG A 66 -12.46 7.94 12.02
C ARG A 66 -11.37 8.93 11.62
N VAL A 67 -10.71 9.58 12.58
CA VAL A 67 -9.66 10.57 12.28
C VAL A 67 -8.38 9.94 11.72
N GLN A 68 -8.18 8.63 11.95
CA GLN A 68 -7.06 7.86 11.40
C GLN A 68 -7.44 7.04 10.16
N SER A 69 -8.67 7.21 9.67
CA SER A 69 -9.15 6.58 8.44
C SER A 69 -8.93 7.49 7.22
N SER A 70 -9.26 6.98 6.03
CA SER A 70 -9.19 7.74 4.78
C SER A 70 -10.32 8.75 4.59
N VAL A 71 -11.20 8.97 5.58
CA VAL A 71 -12.38 9.84 5.45
C VAL A 71 -12.05 11.27 5.02
N LEU A 72 -10.89 11.79 5.44
CA LEU A 72 -10.43 13.15 5.09
C LEU A 72 -9.79 13.24 3.71
N VAL A 73 -9.48 12.10 3.08
CA VAL A 73 -8.79 12.00 1.79
C VAL A 73 -9.54 11.06 0.84
N LEU A 74 -10.88 11.14 0.87
CA LEU A 74 -11.72 10.21 0.10
C LEU A 74 -11.84 10.59 -1.38
N ASP A 75 -11.64 11.85 -1.75
CA ASP A 75 -11.83 12.33 -3.12
C ASP A 75 -11.08 11.55 -4.22
N PRO A 76 -9.81 11.12 -4.03
CA PRO A 76 -9.13 10.24 -4.98
C PRO A 76 -9.85 8.91 -5.23
N TRP A 77 -10.60 8.42 -4.26
CA TRP A 77 -11.36 7.16 -4.35
C TRP A 77 -12.73 7.33 -4.99
N ARG A 78 -13.19 8.55 -5.30
CA ARG A 78 -14.51 8.76 -5.93
C ARG A 78 -14.59 8.26 -7.38
N ARG A 79 -13.45 7.97 -8.00
CA ARG A 79 -13.38 7.44 -9.36
C ARG A 79 -12.47 6.21 -9.39
N PRO A 80 -12.79 5.18 -10.19
CA PRO A 80 -11.90 4.03 -10.35
C PRO A 80 -10.53 4.47 -10.85
N PHE A 81 -9.48 3.91 -10.28
CA PHE A 81 -8.14 4.06 -10.83
C PHE A 81 -8.03 3.33 -12.16
N LYS A 82 -7.35 3.96 -13.14
CA LYS A 82 -7.00 3.28 -14.38
C LYS A 82 -5.82 2.34 -14.08
N SER A 83 -5.91 1.10 -14.56
CA SER A 83 -4.86 0.09 -14.42
C SER A 83 -3.53 0.47 -15.10
N SER A 84 -3.53 1.47 -15.99
CA SER A 84 -2.32 1.95 -16.65
C SER A 84 -1.58 2.96 -15.78
N TRP A 85 -0.80 2.46 -14.83
CA TRP A 85 0.22 3.27 -14.18
C TRP A 85 1.32 3.62 -15.20
N ARG A 86 1.76 4.88 -15.23
CA ARG A 86 2.90 5.28 -16.07
C ARG A 86 4.15 4.67 -15.47
N ASN A 87 4.88 3.87 -16.27
CA ASN A 87 6.16 3.31 -15.87
C ASN A 87 7.19 4.45 -15.69
N VAL A 88 7.34 4.92 -14.45
CA VAL A 88 8.45 5.79 -14.07
C VAL A 88 9.65 4.87 -13.88
N GLY A 89 10.54 4.77 -14.88
CA GLY A 89 11.63 3.80 -14.86
C GLY A 89 12.47 3.87 -13.57
N SER A 90 12.78 2.70 -13.00
CA SER A 90 13.53 2.53 -11.74
C SER A 90 14.91 1.90 -11.95
N ALA A 91 15.39 1.82 -13.19
CA ALA A 91 16.63 1.10 -13.56
C ALA A 91 17.86 1.51 -12.72
N ARG A 92 18.04 2.82 -12.46
CA ARG A 92 19.15 3.31 -11.62
C ARG A 92 19.04 2.80 -10.18
N TYR A 93 17.83 2.70 -9.65
CA TYR A 93 17.59 2.23 -8.30
C TYR A 93 17.81 0.71 -8.19
N ILE A 94 17.28 -0.06 -9.15
CA ILE A 94 17.49 -1.51 -9.23
C ILE A 94 18.99 -1.83 -9.25
N ALA A 95 19.75 -1.18 -10.14
CA ALA A 95 21.19 -1.40 -10.25
C ALA A 95 21.94 -1.05 -8.96
N ALA A 96 21.52 0.03 -8.28
CA ALA A 96 22.18 0.47 -7.06
C ALA A 96 21.88 -0.44 -5.86
N VAL A 97 20.65 -0.98 -5.75
CA VAL A 97 20.31 -2.00 -4.75
C VAL A 97 21.05 -3.30 -5.01
N ALA A 98 21.14 -3.74 -6.27
CA ALA A 98 21.86 -4.95 -6.64
C ALA A 98 23.36 -4.90 -6.27
N ALA A 99 23.94 -3.69 -6.25
CA ALA A 99 25.32 -3.46 -5.85
C ALA A 99 25.49 -3.25 -4.32
N ALA A 100 24.39 -3.12 -3.57
CA ALA A 100 24.44 -2.80 -2.15
C ALA A 100 24.66 -4.05 -1.26
N PRO A 101 25.33 -3.93 -0.10
CA PRO A 101 25.53 -5.04 0.83
C PRO A 101 24.24 -5.58 1.45
N CYS A 102 23.15 -4.79 1.44
CA CYS A 102 21.88 -5.10 2.10
C CYS A 102 21.01 -6.15 1.38
N GLY A 103 21.55 -6.82 0.36
CA GLY A 103 20.87 -7.87 -0.42
C GLY A 103 20.52 -7.39 -1.83
N PRO A 104 20.63 -8.26 -2.85
CA PRO A 104 20.65 -7.87 -4.26
C PRO A 104 19.26 -7.54 -4.84
N GLU A 105 18.20 -7.72 -4.06
CA GLU A 105 16.82 -7.69 -4.57
C GLU A 105 15.94 -6.71 -3.80
N ILE A 106 15.17 -5.92 -4.53
CA ILE A 106 14.13 -5.07 -3.98
C ILE A 106 12.94 -5.96 -3.62
N PRO A 107 12.44 -5.93 -2.38
CA PRO A 107 11.39 -6.86 -1.95
C PRO A 107 10.09 -6.68 -2.72
N GLN A 108 9.40 -7.79 -2.96
CA GLN A 108 8.01 -7.81 -3.43
C GLN A 108 7.05 -7.54 -2.27
N LEU A 109 5.87 -7.01 -2.60
CA LEU A 109 4.79 -6.93 -1.63
C LEU A 109 4.28 -8.36 -1.36
N SER A 110 4.06 -8.69 -0.09
CA SER A 110 3.62 -10.02 0.30
C SER A 110 2.38 -9.96 1.20
N GLU A 111 1.61 -11.04 1.17
CA GLU A 111 0.51 -11.27 2.11
C GLU A 111 0.97 -11.15 3.57
N ALA A 112 2.13 -11.73 3.89
CA ALA A 112 2.72 -11.66 5.24
C ALA A 112 2.95 -10.22 5.71
N TYR A 113 3.36 -9.32 4.80
CA TYR A 113 3.49 -7.89 5.11
C TYR A 113 2.12 -7.25 5.41
N LEU A 114 1.09 -7.58 4.62
CA LEU A 114 -0.25 -7.05 4.85
C LEU A 114 -0.84 -7.55 6.18
N HIS A 115 -0.64 -8.84 6.50
CA HIS A 115 -1.05 -9.42 7.79
C HIS A 115 -0.35 -8.74 8.97
N LYS A 116 0.93 -8.36 8.81
CA LYS A 116 1.65 -7.57 9.81
C LYS A 116 1.00 -6.19 9.97
N CYS A 117 0.68 -5.49 8.88
CA CYS A 117 0.01 -4.18 8.96
C CYS A 117 -1.33 -4.26 9.71
N ILE A 118 -2.13 -5.29 9.46
CA ILE A 118 -3.38 -5.54 10.17
C ILE A 118 -3.13 -5.76 11.67
N ARG A 119 -2.11 -6.54 12.03
CA ARG A 119 -1.73 -6.79 13.42
C ARG A 119 -1.27 -5.52 14.14
N ASP A 120 -0.55 -4.65 13.46
CA ASP A 120 -0.12 -3.37 14.02
C ASP A 120 -1.31 -2.45 14.24
N LEU A 121 -2.24 -2.37 13.28
CA LEU A 121 -3.48 -1.61 13.45
C LEU A 121 -4.28 -2.10 14.68
N ARG A 122 -4.34 -3.42 14.92
CA ARG A 122 -4.93 -3.97 16.16
C ARG A 122 -4.14 -3.56 17.41
N THR A 123 -2.81 -3.63 17.36
CA THR A 123 -1.93 -3.26 18.49
C THR A 123 -2.07 -1.79 18.88
N HIS A 124 -2.43 -0.93 17.92
CA HIS A 124 -2.70 0.48 18.13
C HIS A 124 -4.19 0.82 18.34
N ASP A 125 -5.05 -0.18 18.60
CA ASP A 125 -6.51 -0.07 18.76
C ASP A 125 -7.25 0.62 17.59
N LEU A 126 -6.68 0.55 16.39
CA LEU A 126 -7.26 1.14 15.16
C LEU A 126 -8.15 0.16 14.40
N LEU A 127 -8.07 -1.13 14.74
CA LEU A 127 -8.99 -2.16 14.28
C LEU A 127 -9.62 -2.84 15.49
N THR A 128 -10.93 -2.74 15.60
CA THR A 128 -11.71 -3.47 16.61
C THR A 128 -11.73 -4.96 16.30
N THR A 129 -11.62 -5.77 17.36
CA THR A 129 -11.90 -7.21 17.27
C THR A 129 -13.41 -7.35 17.14
N GLY A 130 -13.88 -7.78 15.97
CA GLY A 130 -15.24 -8.29 15.81
C GLY A 130 -15.42 -9.59 16.59
#